data_AF-A0A519DGY8-F1
#
_entry.id   AF-A0A519DGY8-F1
#
_cell.length_a   1.000
_cell.length_b   1.000
_cell.length_c   1.000
_cell.angle_alpha   90.00
_cell.angle_beta   90.00
_cell.angle_gamma   90.00
#
_symmetry.space_group_name_H-M   'P 1'
#
loop_
_entity.id
_entity.type
_entity.pdbx_description
1 polymer ?
#
loop_
_entity_poly.entity_id
_entity_poly.type
_entity_poly.pdbx_seq_one_letter_code
_entity_poly.pdbx_strand_id
1 'polypeptide(L)'
;TIDIAGLESDCSHLDEWGALFGESLGRILVSITANQEEAFLEAMAGNSCTLLGVVEEGDDITINYRETEVLQTSMDALRTAWQGTLDGGANQ
;
A
#
# COMPACT_ATOMS: atom_id res chain seq x y z
N THR A 1 4.40 -4.16 7.68
CA THR A 1 2.93 -4.22 7.84
C THR A 1 2.29 -2.91 7.44
N ILE A 2 1.12 -2.97 6.79
CA ILE A 2 0.39 -1.82 6.24
C ILE A 2 -1.05 -1.81 6.80
N ASP A 3 -1.59 -0.65 7.17
CA ASP A 3 -3.01 -0.44 7.46
C ASP A 3 -3.60 0.59 6.48
N ILE A 4 -4.58 0.15 5.68
CA ILE A 4 -5.24 0.96 4.66
C ILE A 4 -6.50 1.68 5.15
N ALA A 5 -6.92 1.48 6.41
CA ALA A 5 -8.07 2.18 7.00
C ALA A 5 -7.89 3.71 7.02
N GLY A 6 -6.65 4.19 7.07
CA GLY A 6 -6.34 5.62 7.00
C GLY A 6 -6.76 6.29 5.68
N LEU A 7 -7.08 5.53 4.63
CA LEU A 7 -7.54 6.06 3.35
C LEU A 7 -9.02 6.51 3.37
N GLU A 8 -9.79 6.09 4.39
CA GLU A 8 -11.20 6.46 4.54
C GLU A 8 -11.42 7.95 4.82
N SER A 9 -10.40 8.66 5.33
CA SER A 9 -10.51 10.09 5.68
C SER A 9 -11.00 10.95 4.51
N ASP A 10 -10.72 10.50 3.29
CA ASP A 10 -11.01 11.22 2.06
C ASP A 10 -12.24 10.66 1.31
N CYS A 11 -12.82 9.54 1.78
CA CYS A 11 -13.99 8.90 1.16
C CYS A 11 -14.81 8.06 2.17
N SER A 12 -16.01 8.54 2.52
CA SER A 12 -16.89 7.92 3.52
C SER A 12 -17.51 6.57 3.14
N HIS A 13 -17.22 6.04 1.95
CA HIS A 13 -17.77 4.79 1.42
C HIS A 13 -16.70 3.82 0.92
N LEU A 14 -15.44 4.03 1.33
CA LEU A 14 -14.35 3.14 0.95
C LEU A 14 -14.39 1.88 1.83
N ASP A 15 -14.67 0.72 1.24
CA ASP A 15 -14.50 -0.58 1.89
C ASP A 15 -13.07 -1.08 1.73
N GLU A 16 -12.74 -2.23 2.33
CA GLU A 16 -11.38 -2.79 2.32
C GLU A 16 -10.86 -3.05 0.89
N TRP A 17 -11.74 -3.43 -0.05
CA TRP A 17 -11.38 -3.73 -1.42
C TRP A 17 -11.18 -2.45 -2.24
N GLY A 18 -12.03 -1.45 -2.04
CA GLY A 18 -11.88 -0.13 -2.62
C GLY A 18 -10.60 0.55 -2.13
N ALA A 19 -10.25 0.37 -0.87
CA ALA A 19 -9.01 0.89 -0.30
C ALA A 19 -7.77 0.18 -0.89
N LEU A 20 -7.82 -1.14 -1.07
CA LEU A 20 -6.69 -1.92 -1.58
C LEU A 20 -6.48 -1.77 -3.10
N PHE A 21 -7.55 -1.85 -3.90
CA PHE A 21 -7.49 -1.92 -5.35
C PHE A 21 -7.99 -0.67 -6.08
N GLY A 22 -8.42 0.37 -5.36
CA GLY A 22 -8.92 1.59 -5.98
C GLY A 22 -7.87 2.26 -6.86
N GLU A 23 -8.27 2.75 -8.04
CA GLU A 23 -7.39 3.39 -9.04
C GLU A 23 -7.60 4.93 -9.13
N SER A 24 -7.98 5.58 -8.03
CA SER A 24 -8.16 7.04 -7.98
C SER A 24 -6.91 7.80 -8.46
N LEU A 25 -7.13 8.83 -9.27
CA LEU A 25 -6.08 9.66 -9.88
C LEU A 25 -5.35 10.54 -8.84
N GLY A 26 -4.10 10.89 -9.14
CA GLY A 26 -3.35 11.91 -8.40
C GLY A 26 -2.72 11.43 -7.08
N ARG A 27 -2.79 10.14 -6.76
CA ARG A 27 -2.11 9.55 -5.60
C ARG A 27 -0.69 9.12 -5.96
N ILE A 28 0.23 9.30 -5.04
CA ILE A 28 1.61 8.81 -5.13
C ILE A 28 1.96 8.06 -3.85
N LEU A 29 2.81 7.03 -3.98
CA LEU A 29 3.40 6.34 -2.83
C LEU A 29 4.82 6.86 -2.64
N VAL A 30 5.17 7.19 -1.39
CA VAL A 30 6.50 7.66 -1.02
C VAL A 30 7.02 6.82 0.15
N SER A 31 8.31 6.53 0.14
CA SER A 31 9.02 5.90 1.26
C SER A 31 10.01 6.90 1.82
N ILE A 32 10.02 7.04 3.15
CA ILE A 32 10.90 7.93 3.88
C ILE A 32 11.69 7.14 4.92
N THR A 33 12.83 7.68 5.36
CA THR A 33 13.51 7.11 6.52
C THR A 33 12.69 7.36 7.78
N ALA A 34 12.64 6.39 8.70
CA ALA A 34 11.78 6.43 9.88
C ALA A 34 12.04 7.68 10.77
N ASN A 35 13.26 8.18 10.81
CA ASN A 35 13.62 9.38 11.57
C ASN A 35 13.16 10.71 10.92
N GLN A 36 12.60 10.67 9.71
CA GLN A 36 12.13 11.84 8.97
C GLN A 36 10.59 11.92 8.93
N GLU A 37 9.88 11.03 9.60
CA GLU A 37 8.41 10.96 9.57
C GLU A 37 7.75 12.28 9.95
N GLU A 38 8.07 12.82 11.13
CA GLU A 38 7.52 14.08 11.63
C GLU A 38 7.81 15.25 10.68
N ALA A 39 9.08 15.40 10.27
CA ALA A 39 9.49 16.46 9.35
C ALA A 39 8.81 16.35 7.98
N PHE A 40 8.56 15.13 7.48
CA PHE A 40 7.84 14.91 6.24
C PHE A 40 6.36 15.28 6.37
N LEU A 41 5.71 14.86 7.46
CA LEU A 41 4.30 15.20 7.73
C LEU A 41 4.11 16.70 7.91
N GLU A 42 5.04 17.39 8.59
CA GLU A 42 5.04 18.85 8.69
C GLU A 42 5.18 19.52 7.32
N ALA A 43 6.09 19.04 6.47
CA ALA A 43 6.27 19.56 5.12
C ALA A 43 5.04 19.32 4.22
N MET A 44 4.28 18.25 4.48
CA MET A 44 3.06 17.91 3.77
C MET A 44 1.80 18.58 4.35
N ALA A 45 1.91 19.36 5.43
CA ALA A 45 0.77 20.00 6.07
C ALA A 45 -0.09 20.79 5.07
N GLY A 46 -1.40 20.53 5.08
CA GLY A 46 -2.36 21.11 4.14
C GLY A 46 -2.60 20.28 2.87
N ASN A 47 -1.84 19.20 2.65
CA ASN A 47 -2.12 18.19 1.62
C ASN A 47 -2.73 16.94 2.26
N SER A 48 -3.49 16.15 1.48
CA SER A 48 -3.85 14.79 1.92
C SER A 48 -2.59 13.93 1.97
N CYS A 49 -2.31 13.40 3.15
CA CYS A 49 -1.13 12.58 3.42
C CYS A 49 -1.45 11.61 4.55
N THR A 50 -1.35 10.32 4.25
CA THR A 50 -1.66 9.23 5.18
C THR A 50 -0.46 8.30 5.28
N LEU A 51 0.01 8.06 6.51
CA LEU A 51 0.99 7.01 6.76
C LEU A 51 0.28 5.65 6.63
N LEU A 52 0.73 4.84 5.68
CA LEU A 52 0.16 3.51 5.43
C LEU A 52 0.81 2.42 6.27
N GLY A 53 2.08 2.57 6.66
CA GLY A 53 2.77 1.55 7.44
C GLY A 53 4.28 1.67 7.35
N VAL A 54 4.96 0.58 7.73
CA VAL A 54 6.42 0.51 7.79
C VAL A 54 6.96 -0.58 6.88
N VAL A 55 8.11 -0.29 6.27
CA VAL A 55 8.90 -1.29 5.54
C VAL A 55 9.67 -2.10 6.58
N GLU A 56 9.44 -3.40 6.58
CA GLU A 56 10.10 -4.36 7.47
C GLU A 56 11.16 -5.15 6.69
N GLU A 57 12.08 -5.77 7.42
CA GLU A 57 13.02 -6.72 6.81
C GLU A 57 12.29 -8.04 6.51
N GLY A 58 12.57 -8.63 5.35
CA GLY A 58 11.96 -9.87 4.91
C GLY A 58 11.22 -9.71 3.58
N ASP A 59 10.47 -10.75 3.22
CA ASP A 59 9.72 -10.83 1.97
C ASP A 59 8.20 -10.77 2.21
N ASP A 60 7.75 -10.94 3.45
CA ASP A 60 6.32 -10.95 3.78
C ASP A 60 5.73 -9.53 3.73
N ILE A 61 4.54 -9.43 3.16
CA ILE A 61 3.70 -8.23 3.19
C ILE A 61 2.33 -8.59 3.77
N THR A 62 1.94 -7.82 4.78
CA THR A 62 0.61 -7.88 5.40
C THR A 62 -0.08 -6.54 5.23
N ILE A 63 -1.32 -6.58 4.74
CA ILE A 63 -2.20 -5.43 4.60
C ILE A 63 -3.45 -5.69 5.43
N ASN A 64 -3.69 -4.79 6.38
CA ASN A 64 -4.85 -4.77 7.24
C ASN A 64 -5.79 -3.63 6.86
N TYR A 65 -7.07 -3.84 7.11
CA TYR A 65 -8.07 -2.79 7.20
C TYR A 65 -8.62 -2.82 8.63
N ARG A 66 -8.07 -1.94 9.48
CA ARG A 66 -8.31 -1.96 10.93
C ARG A 66 -7.89 -3.33 11.52
N GLU A 67 -8.80 -4.03 12.19
CA GLU A 67 -8.58 -5.35 12.78
C GLU A 67 -8.71 -6.52 11.78
N THR A 68 -8.98 -6.23 10.50
CA THR A 68 -9.17 -7.27 9.48
C THR A 68 -7.92 -7.41 8.64
N GLU A 69 -7.32 -8.61 8.62
CA GLU A 69 -6.29 -8.95 7.65
C GLU A 69 -6.93 -9.13 6.27
N VAL A 70 -6.58 -8.26 5.33
CA VAL A 70 -7.11 -8.26 3.96
C VAL A 70 -6.21 -9.07 3.04
N LEU A 71 -4.90 -8.97 3.24
CA LEU A 71 -3.89 -9.69 2.47
C LEU A 71 -2.71 -10.05 3.36
N GLN A 72 -2.28 -11.31 3.30
CA GLN A 72 -0.97 -11.75 3.77
C GLN A 72 -0.32 -12.59 2.67
N THR A 73 0.84 -12.18 2.20
CA THR A 73 1.57 -12.86 1.12
C THR A 73 3.04 -12.47 1.10
N SER A 74 3.77 -12.94 0.10
CA SER A 74 5.18 -12.63 -0.15
C SER A 74 5.30 -11.64 -1.32
N MET A 75 6.22 -10.70 -1.21
CA MET A 75 6.53 -9.73 -2.27
C MET A 75 7.11 -10.43 -3.50
N ASP A 76 7.96 -11.44 -3.31
CA ASP A 76 8.47 -12.28 -4.39
C ASP A 76 7.36 -13.07 -5.09
N ALA A 77 6.37 -13.59 -4.34
CA ALA A 77 5.23 -14.29 -4.91
C ALA A 77 4.35 -13.34 -5.76
N LEU A 78 4.05 -12.14 -5.24
CA LEU A 78 3.32 -11.11 -5.98
C LEU A 78 4.06 -10.68 -7.25
N ARG A 79 5.38 -10.43 -7.14
CA ARG A 79 6.23 -10.07 -8.27
C ARG A 79 6.25 -11.15 -9.33
N THR A 80 6.44 -12.41 -8.92
CA THR A 80 6.47 -13.56 -9.82
C THR A 80 5.13 -13.73 -10.53
N ALA A 81 4.01 -13.64 -9.81
CA ALA A 81 2.68 -13.73 -10.39
C ALA A 81 2.43 -12.61 -11.42
N TRP A 82 2.79 -11.37 -11.09
CA TRP A 82 2.63 -10.24 -12.02
C TRP A 82 3.54 -10.36 -13.24
N GLN A 83 4.83 -10.66 -13.06
CA GLN A 83 5.78 -10.83 -14.17
C GLN A 83 5.39 -12.00 -15.08
N GLY A 84 4.96 -13.12 -14.51
CA GLY A 84 4.52 -14.29 -15.27
C GLY A 84 3.33 -14.01 -16.18
N THR A 85 2.49 -13.02 -15.86
CA THR A 85 1.40 -12.58 -16.76
C THR A 85 1.89 -11.70 -17.92
N LEU A 86 3.07 -11.09 -17.80
CA LEU A 86 3.66 -10.20 -18.81
C LEU A 86 4.61 -10.91 -19.78
N ASP A 87 5.14 -12.08 -19.41
CA ASP A 87 6.03 -12.91 -20.26
C ASP A 87 5.33 -13.56 -21.48
N GLY A 88 4.15 -13.06 -21.86
CA GLY A 88 3.70 -13.08 -23.25
C GLY A 88 3.44 -14.45 -23.86
N GLY A 89 2.96 -15.45 -23.10
CA GLY A 89 2.63 -16.76 -23.66
C GLY A 89 3.82 -17.41 -24.35
N ALA A 90 5.02 -17.28 -23.78
CA ALA A 90 6.21 -17.98 -24.26
C ALA A 90 6.07 -19.50 -24.02
N ASN A 91 5.42 -20.16 -24.99
CA ASN A 91 5.50 -21.56 -25.39
C ASN A 91 5.33 -22.63 -24.29
N GLN A 92 4.11 -23.18 -24.20
CA GLN A 92 3.95 -24.64 -24.17
C GLN A 92 3.73 -25.15 -25.59
#